data_AF-A0A519UF82-F1
#
_entry.id   AF-A0A519UF82-F1
#
_cell.length_a   1.000
_cell.length_b   1.000
_cell.length_c   1.000
_cell.angle_alpha   90.00
_cell.angle_beta   90.00
_cell.angle_gamma   90.00
#
_symmetry.space_group_name_H-M   'P 1'
#
loop_
_entity.id
_entity.type
_entity.pdbx_description
1 polymer ?
#
loop_
_entity_poly.entity_id
_entity_poly.type
_entity_poly.pdbx_seq_one_letter_code
_entity_poly.pdbx_strand_id
1 'polypeptide(L)' 'MTSPTISRLALATLGFGSLAAATAFGPPTRPTPPQQGVGINLANIDQSVPPCEDFYRYANGNWLKNNPVPAAETRWGAFN' A
#
# COMPACT_ATOMS: atom_id res chain seq x y z
N MET A 1 -24.35 18.77 68.52
CA MET A 1 -23.37 19.38 67.61
C MET A 1 -22.00 18.83 68.02
N THR A 2 -21.60 17.65 67.52
CA THR A 2 -20.73 17.45 66.33
C THR A 2 -19.44 18.26 66.45
N SER A 3 -18.21 17.75 66.51
CA SER A 3 -17.60 16.46 66.19
C SER A 3 -16.14 16.48 66.76
N PRO A 4 -15.52 15.34 67.11
CA PRO A 4 -14.09 15.23 67.44
C PRO A 4 -13.25 14.83 66.21
N THR A 5 -12.00 15.31 66.07
CA THR A 5 -11.01 14.73 65.13
C THR A 5 -9.62 15.28 65.49
N ILE A 6 -8.79 14.60 66.27
CA ILE A 6 -7.88 13.46 65.98
C ILE A 6 -6.86 13.74 64.87
N SER A 7 -5.61 13.54 65.28
CA SER A 7 -4.35 13.87 64.65
C SER A 7 -3.92 12.89 63.54
N ARG A 8 -3.21 13.48 62.57
CA ARG A 8 -2.22 12.95 61.60
C ARG A 8 -1.93 11.44 61.59
N LEU A 9 -2.09 10.81 60.43
CA LEU A 9 -1.03 10.19 59.61
C LEU A 9 -1.72 9.51 58.41
N ALA A 10 -1.50 9.99 57.18
CA ALA A 10 -1.92 9.27 55.98
C ALA A 10 -0.69 8.71 55.27
N LEU A 11 -0.75 7.40 55.13
CA LEU A 11 0.25 6.43 54.75
C LEU A 11 0.60 6.54 53.26
N ALA A 12 1.89 6.53 52.94
CA ALA A 12 2.38 6.49 51.56
C ALA A 12 2.04 5.12 50.93
N THR A 13 1.20 5.10 49.89
CA THR A 13 0.98 3.92 49.05
C THR A 13 1.76 4.08 47.74
N LEU A 14 2.66 3.11 47.53
CA LEU A 14 3.55 2.97 46.39
C LEU A 14 2.76 2.85 45.08
N GLY A 15 3.07 3.72 44.12
CA GLY A 15 2.50 3.67 42.78
C GLY A 15 3.03 2.47 42.00
N PHE A 16 2.13 1.53 41.68
CA PHE A 16 2.37 0.52 40.65
C PHE A 16 2.08 1.15 39.28
N GLY A 17 3.11 1.69 38.63
CA GLY A 17 3.03 2.11 37.24
C GLY A 17 3.03 0.87 36.33
N SER A 18 1.86 0.54 35.75
CA SER A 18 1.79 -0.44 34.66
C SER A 18 2.45 0.16 33.42
N LEU A 19 3.71 -0.22 33.17
CA LEU A 19 4.34 -0.01 31.88
C LEU A 19 3.90 -1.13 30.94
N ALA A 20 2.77 -0.94 30.26
CA ALA A 20 2.41 -1.79 29.13
C ALA A 20 3.32 -1.44 27.94
N ALA A 21 4.51 -2.03 27.91
CA ALA A 21 5.36 -2.02 26.72
C ALA A 21 4.73 -2.95 25.68
N ALA A 22 3.89 -2.40 24.81
CA ALA A 22 3.46 -3.08 23.60
C ALA A 22 4.68 -3.24 22.68
N THR A 23 5.38 -4.36 22.80
CA THR A 23 6.41 -4.74 21.85
C THR A 23 5.71 -5.05 20.52
N ALA A 24 5.68 -4.08 19.61
CA ALA A 24 5.34 -4.31 18.22
C ALA A 24 6.45 -5.16 17.57
N PHE A 25 6.46 -6.47 17.85
CA PHE A 25 7.25 -7.45 17.11
C PHE A 25 6.57 -7.75 15.77
N GLY A 26 6.56 -6.76 14.88
CA GLY A 26 6.38 -6.98 13.45
C GLY A 26 7.74 -7.25 12.81
N PRO A 27 7.83 -8.09 11.76
CA PRO A 27 9.07 -8.22 11.01
C PRO A 27 9.48 -6.84 10.47
N PRO A 28 10.79 -6.53 10.42
CA PRO A 28 11.26 -5.26 9.87
C PRO A 28 10.75 -5.11 8.43
N THR A 29 10.03 -4.04 8.15
CA THR A 29 9.56 -3.73 6.80
C THR A 29 10.78 -3.34 5.97
N ARG A 30 11.29 -4.30 5.17
CA ARG A 30 12.36 -4.01 4.21
C ARG A 30 11.80 -3.05 3.15
N PRO A 31 12.50 -1.94 2.80
CA PRO A 31 12.11 -1.15 1.65
C PRO A 31 12.11 -2.03 0.41
N THR A 32 10.95 -2.21 -0.22
CA THR A 32 10.86 -2.94 -1.49
C THR A 32 11.55 -2.08 -2.55
N PRO A 33 12.58 -2.59 -3.24
CA PRO A 33 13.18 -1.88 -4.37
C PRO A 33 12.07 -1.55 -5.37
N PRO A 34 12.11 -0.38 -6.06
CA PRO A 34 11.16 -0.08 -7.12
C PRO A 34 11.14 -1.26 -8.09
N GLN A 35 10.00 -1.94 -8.15
CA GLN A 35 9.83 -3.13 -8.98
C GLN A 35 9.86 -2.66 -10.43
N GLN A 36 10.99 -2.81 -11.10
CA GLN A 36 11.07 -2.61 -12.54
C GLN A 36 10.42 -3.83 -13.21
N GLY A 37 9.09 -3.77 -13.31
CA GLY A 37 8.26 -4.70 -14.08
C GLY A 37 7.76 -5.94 -13.32
N VAL A 38 6.53 -5.84 -12.79
CA VAL A 38 5.44 -6.83 -12.96
C VAL A 38 4.14 -6.01 -12.86
N GLY A 39 3.60 -5.55 -13.99
CA GLY A 39 2.44 -4.65 -13.98
C GLY A 39 2.13 -4.02 -15.33
N ILE A 40 1.25 -3.02 -15.33
CA ILE A 40 0.87 -2.30 -16.56
C ILE A 40 1.96 -1.30 -16.92
N ASN A 41 2.47 -1.38 -18.14
CA ASN A 41 3.33 -0.34 -18.70
C ASN A 41 2.45 0.87 -19.11
N LEU A 42 2.56 1.98 -18.38
CA LEU A 42 1.76 3.18 -18.62
C LEU A 42 2.00 3.80 -20.01
N ALA A 43 3.17 3.58 -20.62
CA ALA A 43 3.43 4.05 -21.97
C ALA A 43 2.54 3.40 -23.03
N ASN A 44 1.97 2.22 -22.73
CA ASN A 44 1.08 1.50 -23.64
C ASN A 44 -0.36 2.02 -23.60
N ILE A 45 -0.74 2.79 -22.56
CA ILE A 45 -2.10 3.29 -22.37
C ILE A 45 -2.38 4.45 -23.34
N ASP A 46 -3.49 4.36 -24.06
CA ASP A 46 -4.05 5.43 -24.88
C ASP A 46 -5.19 6.13 -24.14
N GLN A 47 -4.87 7.28 -23.51
CA GLN A 47 -5.83 8.06 -22.73
C GLN A 47 -6.87 8.81 -23.57
N SER A 48 -6.78 8.77 -24.90
CA SER A 48 -7.82 9.33 -25.78
C SER A 48 -9.07 8.45 -25.86
N VAL A 49 -8.99 7.19 -25.43
CA VAL A 49 -10.09 6.23 -25.45
C VAL A 49 -10.68 6.09 -24.04
N PRO A 50 -11.97 6.33 -23.83
CA PRO A 50 -12.60 6.07 -22.54
C PRO A 50 -12.54 4.57 -22.18
N PRO A 51 -12.07 4.20 -20.99
CA PRO A 51 -11.89 2.79 -20.62
C PRO A 51 -13.18 1.98 -20.56
N CYS A 52 -14.32 2.64 -20.29
CA CYS A 52 -15.63 1.98 -20.24
C CYS A 52 -16.21 1.69 -21.64
N GLU A 53 -15.70 2.34 -22.68
CA GLU A 53 -16.14 2.15 -24.07
C GLU A 53 -15.31 1.06 -24.76
N ASP A 54 -13.98 1.12 -24.64
CA ASP A 54 -13.07 0.09 -25.14
C ASP A 54 -11.81 -0.01 -24.27
N PHE A 55 -11.87 -0.92 -23.29
CA PHE A 55 -10.75 -1.12 -22.37
C PHE A 55 -9.50 -1.68 -23.05
N TYR A 56 -9.64 -2.46 -24.13
CA TYR A 56 -8.50 -3.04 -24.83
C TYR A 56 -7.69 -1.97 -25.56
N ARG A 57 -8.38 -1.07 -26.26
CA ARG A 57 -7.78 0.11 -26.89
C ARG A 57 -7.23 1.09 -25.86
N TYR A 58 -7.94 1.33 -24.76
CA TYR A 58 -7.41 2.16 -23.68
C TYR A 58 -6.11 1.60 -23.11
N ALA A 59 -6.08 0.32 -22.72
CA ALA A 59 -4.92 -0.25 -22.03
C ALA A 59 -3.70 -0.47 -22.94
N ASN A 60 -3.91 -0.74 -24.23
CA ASN A 60 -2.84 -1.16 -25.15
C ASN A 60 -2.66 -0.25 -26.36
N GLY A 61 -3.47 0.80 -26.53
CA GLY A 61 -3.60 1.55 -27.78
C GLY A 61 -2.28 2.11 -28.31
N ASN A 62 -1.43 2.62 -27.43
CA ASN A 62 -0.11 3.11 -27.84
C ASN A 62 0.85 1.98 -28.19
N TRP A 63 0.77 0.83 -27.52
CA TRP A 63 1.55 -0.34 -27.91
C TRP A 63 1.17 -0.78 -29.33
N LEU A 64 -0.11 -0.86 -29.63
CA LEU A 64 -0.62 -1.30 -30.94
C LEU A 64 -0.19 -0.36 -32.07
N LYS A 65 -0.18 0.95 -31.84
CA LYS A 65 0.31 1.94 -32.82
C LYS A 65 1.79 1.76 -33.13
N ASN A 66 2.59 1.42 -32.12
CA ASN A 66 4.04 1.37 -32.21
C ASN A 66 4.60 -0.03 -32.56
N ASN A 67 3.76 -1.07 -32.55
CA ASN A 67 4.19 -2.46 -32.74
C ASN A 67 3.34 -3.14 -33.84
N PRO A 68 3.54 -2.77 -35.12
CA PRO A 68 2.91 -3.48 -36.23
C PRO A 68 3.37 -4.94 -36.27
N VAL A 69 2.52 -5.84 -36.77
CA VAL A 69 2.87 -7.25 -36.92
C VAL A 69 4.04 -7.38 -37.91
N PRO A 70 5.18 -7.95 -37.51
CA PRO A 70 6.30 -8.18 -38.42
C PRO A 70 5.89 -9.10 -39.59
N ALA A 71 6.47 -8.91 -40.77
CA ALA A 71 6.09 -9.67 -41.96
C ALA A 71 6.26 -11.21 -41.84
N ALA A 72 7.12 -11.65 -40.91
CA ALA A 72 7.36 -13.07 -40.64
C ALA A 72 6.32 -13.70 -39.69
N GLU A 73 5.47 -12.89 -39.06
CA GLU A 73 4.55 -13.31 -38.01
C GLU A 73 3.10 -13.22 -38.46
N THR A 74 2.28 -14.20 -38.07
CA THR A 74 0.82 -14.15 -38.31
C THR A 74 0.11 -13.32 -37.22
N ARG A 75 0.73 -13.15 -36.05
CA ARG A 75 0.23 -12.37 -34.91
C ARG A 75 1.40 -11.82 -34.12
N TRP A 76 1.23 -10.66 -33.49
CA TRP A 76 2.22 -10.07 -32.59
C TRP A 76 1.57 -9.63 -31.26
N GLY A 77 2.21 -9.92 -30.13
CA GLY A 77 1.64 -9.65 -28.80
C GLY A 77 2.40 -10.30 -27.65
N ALA A 78 1.79 -10.32 -26.46
CA ALA A 78 2.43 -10.75 -25.22
C ALA A 78 2.82 -12.24 -25.12
N PHE A 79 2.42 -13.08 -26.10
CA PHE A 79 2.57 -14.54 -26.06
C PHE A 79 3.47 -15.11 -27.17
N ASN A 80 4.08 -14.26 -27.98
CA ASN A 80 5.03 -14.67 -29.00
C ASN A 80 6.43 -14.17 -28.65
#